data_AF-A0A850QMT7-F1
#
_entry.id   AF-A0A850QMT7-F1
#
_cell.length_a   1.000
_cell.length_b   1.000
_cell.length_c   1.000
_cell.angle_alpha   90.00
_cell.angle_beta   90.00
_cell.angle_gamma   90.00
#
_symmetry.space_group_name_H-M   'P 1'
#
loop_
_entity.id
_entity.type
_entity.pdbx_description
1 polymer ?
#
loop_
_entity_poly.entity_id
_entity_poly.type
_entity_poly.pdbx_seq_one_letter_code
_entity_poly.pdbx_strand_id
1 'polypeptide(L)'
;VFAPSMGLFVARISRGRTIKQMVTGSIFFGSMGCFLFFMILGNYGLSLQLSGALDVVGILNAEGATKAIFSILEQLPFSTFVIAAFTVLCLIFTATTFDSISYILASVVQNNVTEEPMRWNRLFWAFALSFMPSVLLFMGGLSTLQTAAIVGGLPLLVIAVMLMVSAVKAATLDLSHQEGYEDPTINIEELPDVDPWSKEGMALAKFEQLRDAAIEAADAEREALNAIWKLKKKMRAEALSRGDSGYELGDLPQEMHDELEQLTDAAMSAKDAKLAASEQAQEARVAFNDIMKQKILAETQEQTA
;
A
#
# COMPACT_ATOMS: atom_id res chain seq x y z
N VAL A 1 15.01 8.28 11.76
CA VAL A 1 15.82 9.38 12.32
C VAL A 1 15.54 10.73 11.65
N PHE A 2 15.55 10.84 10.31
CA PHE A 2 15.34 12.13 9.60
C PHE A 2 13.90 12.64 9.49
N ALA A 3 12.90 11.84 9.88
CA ALA A 3 11.49 12.17 9.69
C ALA A 3 11.06 13.51 10.32
N PRO A 4 11.48 13.88 11.54
CA PRO A 4 11.10 15.17 12.13
C PRO A 4 11.65 16.36 11.32
N SER A 5 12.91 16.28 10.89
CA SER A 5 13.56 17.33 10.11
C SER A 5 12.90 17.51 8.74
N MET A 6 12.66 16.40 8.04
CA MET A 6 11.99 16.44 6.74
C MET A 6 10.53 16.89 6.88
N GLY A 7 9.83 16.48 7.93
CA GLY A 7 8.47 16.91 8.22
C GLY A 7 8.36 18.43 8.41
N LEU A 8 9.28 19.03 9.17
CA LEU A 8 9.30 20.49 9.37
C LEU A 8 9.61 21.25 8.07
N PHE A 9 10.55 20.73 7.27
CA PHE A 9 10.86 21.30 5.96
C PHE A 9 9.63 21.27 5.03
N VAL A 10 8.98 20.11 4.89
CA VAL A 10 7.78 19.95 4.08
C VAL A 10 6.66 20.86 4.57
N ALA A 11 6.45 20.96 5.89
CA ALA A 11 5.44 21.86 6.47
C ALA A 11 5.71 23.34 6.14
N ARG A 12 6.97 23.79 6.23
CA ARG A 12 7.37 25.17 5.93
C ARG A 12 7.09 25.55 4.47
N ILE A 13 7.42 24.68 3.52
CA ILE A 13 7.23 24.96 2.08
C ILE A 13 5.79 24.73 1.60
N SER A 14 4.94 24.10 2.41
CA SER A 14 3.57 23.72 2.05
C SER A 14 2.49 24.69 2.56
N ARG A 15 2.88 25.88 3.05
CA ARG A 15 1.94 26.89 3.54
C ARG A 15 0.90 27.26 2.46
N GLY A 16 -0.38 27.15 2.81
CA GLY A 16 -1.50 27.47 1.90
C GLY A 16 -1.92 26.34 0.96
N ARG A 17 -1.37 25.13 1.09
CA ARG A 17 -1.80 23.93 0.34
C ARG A 17 -2.78 23.11 1.17
N THR A 18 -3.66 22.35 0.51
CA THR A 18 -4.51 21.37 1.21
C THR A 18 -3.67 20.19 1.68
N ILE A 19 -4.09 19.52 2.76
CA ILE A 19 -3.41 18.33 3.29
C ILE A 19 -3.27 17.27 2.19
N LYS A 20 -4.32 17.06 1.39
CA LYS A 20 -4.31 16.13 0.26
C LYS A 20 -3.22 16.48 -0.77
N GLN A 21 -3.12 17.75 -1.18
CA GLN A 21 -2.09 18.20 -2.12
C GLN A 21 -0.68 18.00 -1.55
N MET A 22 -0.46 18.35 -0.28
CA MET A 22 0.82 18.19 0.38
C MET A 22 1.23 16.71 0.45
N VAL A 23 0.34 15.82 0.91
CA VAL A 23 0.62 14.39 1.06
C VAL A 23 0.85 13.74 -0.30
N THR A 24 -0.06 13.93 -1.26
CA THR A 24 0.09 13.33 -2.60
C THR A 24 1.32 13.88 -3.32
N GLY A 25 1.59 15.19 -3.23
CA GLY A 25 2.76 15.80 -3.86
C GLY A 25 4.08 15.30 -3.26
N SER A 26 4.19 15.26 -1.94
CA SER A 26 5.40 14.79 -1.24
C SER A 26 5.70 13.32 -1.53
N ILE A 27 4.69 12.45 -1.55
CA ILE A 27 4.85 11.03 -1.90
C ILE A 27 5.25 10.91 -3.38
N PHE A 28 4.50 11.54 -4.28
CA PHE A 28 4.73 11.38 -5.72
C PHE A 28 6.12 11.87 -6.15
N PHE A 29 6.46 13.13 -5.85
CA PHE A 29 7.74 13.69 -6.27
C PHE A 29 8.92 13.08 -5.52
N GLY A 30 8.75 12.74 -4.23
CA GLY A 30 9.76 12.04 -3.45
C GLY A 30 10.08 10.65 -4.03
N SER A 31 9.05 9.85 -4.28
CA SER A 31 9.20 8.52 -4.88
C SER A 31 9.72 8.59 -6.32
N MET A 32 9.27 9.55 -7.12
CA MET A 32 9.74 9.73 -8.50
C MET A 32 11.24 10.04 -8.56
N GLY A 33 11.75 10.87 -7.64
CA GLY A 33 13.18 11.16 -7.55
C GLY A 33 14.00 9.90 -7.24
N CYS A 34 13.58 9.12 -6.24
CA CYS A 34 14.23 7.85 -5.91
C CYS A 34 14.14 6.85 -7.07
N PHE A 35 12.97 6.74 -7.71
CA PHE A 35 12.75 5.88 -8.86
C PHE A 35 13.71 6.20 -10.00
N LEU A 36 13.82 7.47 -10.40
CA LEU A 36 14.74 7.89 -11.46
C LEU A 36 16.20 7.61 -11.11
N PHE A 37 16.60 7.83 -9.86
CA PHE A 37 17.96 7.57 -9.41
C PHE A 37 18.32 6.07 -9.55
N PHE A 38 17.49 5.17 -9.03
CA PHE A 38 17.73 3.72 -9.13
C PHE A 38 17.58 3.21 -10.56
N MET A 39 16.62 3.74 -11.32
CA MET A 39 16.40 3.38 -12.71
C MET A 39 17.60 3.72 -13.59
N ILE A 40 18.26 4.86 -13.37
CA ILE A 40 19.41 5.28 -14.17
C ILE A 40 20.70 4.66 -13.62
N LEU A 41 21.11 5.02 -12.39
CA LEU A 41 22.41 4.64 -11.85
C LEU A 41 22.44 3.19 -11.38
N GLY A 42 21.35 2.71 -10.77
CA GLY A 42 21.25 1.32 -10.33
C GLY A 42 21.24 0.36 -11.51
N ASN A 43 20.44 0.64 -12.54
CA ASN A 43 20.40 -0.21 -13.73
C ASN A 43 21.70 -0.13 -14.56
N TYR A 44 22.37 1.03 -14.59
CA TYR A 44 23.69 1.14 -15.22
C TYR A 44 24.74 0.25 -14.52
N GLY A 45 24.81 0.30 -13.19
CA GLY A 45 25.69 -0.58 -12.42
C GLY A 45 25.37 -2.07 -12.63
N LEU A 46 24.08 -2.42 -12.69
CA LEU A 46 23.64 -3.77 -12.98
C LEU A 46 24.02 -4.22 -14.40
N SER A 47 23.89 -3.34 -15.40
CA SER A 47 24.29 -3.62 -16.78
C SER A 47 25.79 -3.88 -16.89
N LEU A 48 26.63 -3.16 -16.15
CA LEU A 48 28.07 -3.40 -16.11
C LEU A 48 28.42 -4.77 -15.50
N GLN A 49 27.73 -5.18 -14.42
CA GLN A 49 27.90 -6.51 -13.82
C GLN A 49 27.48 -7.63 -14.79
N LEU A 50 26.31 -7.50 -15.42
CA LEU A 50 25.74 -8.54 -16.28
C LEU A 50 26.48 -8.66 -17.62
N SER A 51 27.02 -7.57 -18.14
CA SER A 51 27.84 -7.59 -19.36
C SER A 51 29.26 -8.12 -19.13
N GLY A 52 29.68 -8.26 -17.86
CA GLY A 52 31.06 -8.63 -17.51
C GLY A 52 32.07 -7.52 -17.74
N ALA A 53 31.64 -6.30 -18.06
CA ALA A 53 32.51 -5.15 -18.28
C ALA A 53 33.17 -4.66 -16.97
N LEU A 54 32.50 -4.86 -15.82
CA LEU A 54 33.05 -4.56 -14.50
C LEU A 54 32.44 -5.52 -13.47
N ASP A 55 33.28 -6.17 -12.66
CA ASP A 55 32.80 -6.95 -11.52
C ASP A 55 32.52 -6.05 -10.30
N VAL A 56 31.40 -5.34 -10.38
CA VAL A 56 30.88 -4.46 -9.31
C VAL A 56 30.71 -5.21 -7.99
N VAL A 57 30.19 -6.45 -8.03
CA VAL A 57 29.95 -7.25 -6.81
C VAL A 57 31.28 -7.66 -6.16
N GLY A 58 32.27 -8.08 -6.95
CA GLY A 58 33.61 -8.36 -6.45
C GLY A 58 34.26 -7.15 -5.77
N ILE A 59 34.22 -5.99 -6.45
CA ILE A 59 34.78 -4.73 -5.91
C ILE A 59 34.03 -4.29 -4.64
N LEU A 60 32.71 -4.39 -4.63
CA LEU A 60 31.89 -4.05 -3.46
C LEU A 60 32.27 -4.87 -2.24
N ASN A 61 32.50 -6.17 -2.41
CA ASN A 61 32.85 -7.08 -1.32
C ASN A 61 34.31 -6.91 -0.85
N ALA A 62 35.23 -6.59 -1.77
CA ALA A 62 36.65 -6.48 -1.46
C ALA A 62 37.07 -5.09 -0.95
N GLU A 63 36.55 -4.03 -1.58
CA GLU A 63 37.00 -2.63 -1.39
C GLU A 63 35.90 -1.71 -0.85
N GLY A 64 34.66 -2.19 -0.80
CA GLY A 64 33.52 -1.48 -0.22
C GLY A 64 32.74 -0.60 -1.21
N ALA A 65 31.63 -0.06 -0.72
CA ALA A 65 30.64 0.64 -1.54
C ALA A 65 31.19 1.91 -2.21
N THR A 66 32.04 2.68 -1.52
CA THR A 66 32.62 3.91 -2.08
C THR A 66 33.44 3.60 -3.32
N LYS A 67 34.32 2.59 -3.25
CA LYS A 67 35.14 2.21 -4.40
C LYS A 67 34.29 1.70 -5.56
N ALA A 68 33.30 0.85 -5.28
CA ALA A 68 32.39 0.34 -6.30
C ALA A 68 31.68 1.47 -7.07
N ILE A 69 31.22 2.53 -6.39
CA ILE A 69 30.59 3.69 -7.03
C ILE A 69 31.56 4.40 -7.98
N PHE A 70 32.79 4.70 -7.53
CA PHE A 70 33.76 5.38 -8.39
C PHE A 70 34.19 4.50 -9.57
N SER A 71 34.38 3.19 -9.38
CA SER A 71 34.69 2.25 -10.46
C SER A 71 33.57 2.17 -11.51
N ILE A 72 32.29 2.28 -11.10
CA ILE A 72 31.16 2.36 -12.04
C ILE A 72 31.24 3.67 -12.86
N LEU A 73 31.52 4.79 -12.21
CA LEU A 73 31.63 6.10 -12.88
C LEU A 73 32.85 6.18 -13.81
N GLU A 74 33.93 5.45 -13.51
CA GLU A 74 35.12 5.34 -14.36
C GLU A 74 34.80 4.72 -15.74
N GLN A 75 33.75 3.91 -15.84
CA GLN A 75 33.32 3.29 -17.09
C GLN A 75 32.54 4.23 -18.02
N LEU A 76 32.16 5.43 -17.56
CA LEU A 76 31.46 6.40 -18.39
C LEU A 76 32.44 7.14 -19.32
N PRO A 77 32.02 7.53 -20.54
CA PRO A 77 32.82 8.40 -21.39
C PRO A 77 33.06 9.74 -20.68
N PHE A 78 34.28 10.28 -20.79
CA PHE A 78 34.74 11.46 -20.06
C PHE A 78 34.69 11.30 -18.52
N SER A 79 35.02 10.10 -18.02
CA SER A 79 34.96 9.75 -16.60
C SER A 79 35.57 10.78 -15.64
N THR A 80 36.73 11.36 -15.97
CA THR A 80 37.36 12.40 -15.12
C THR A 80 36.43 13.59 -14.87
N PHE A 81 35.72 14.05 -15.91
CA PHE A 81 34.75 15.14 -15.76
C PHE A 81 33.52 14.71 -14.97
N VAL A 82 32.98 13.52 -15.27
CA VAL A 82 31.82 12.96 -14.56
C VAL A 82 32.11 12.78 -13.07
N ILE A 83 33.28 12.24 -12.72
CA ILE A 83 33.72 12.04 -11.34
C ILE A 83 33.90 13.39 -10.63
N ALA A 84 34.50 14.39 -11.30
CA ALA A 84 34.64 15.72 -10.74
C ALA A 84 33.26 16.36 -10.46
N ALA A 85 32.34 16.30 -11.43
CA ALA A 85 30.98 16.82 -11.29
C ALA A 85 30.21 16.09 -10.18
N PHE A 86 30.30 14.76 -10.13
CA PHE A 86 29.68 13.94 -9.08
C PHE A 86 30.23 14.28 -7.70
N THR A 87 31.55 14.47 -7.57
CA THR A 87 32.19 14.85 -6.31
C THR A 87 31.72 16.22 -5.83
N VAL A 88 31.65 17.21 -6.74
CA VAL A 88 31.12 18.55 -6.41
C VAL A 88 29.65 18.48 -6.00
N LEU A 89 28.84 17.70 -6.72
CA LEU A 89 27.43 17.47 -6.38
C LEU A 89 27.28 16.88 -4.97
N CYS A 90 28.05 15.84 -4.65
CA CYS A 90 28.04 15.23 -3.32
C CYS A 90 28.45 16.21 -2.22
N LEU A 91 29.44 17.07 -2.49
CA LEU A 91 29.88 18.10 -1.56
C LEU A 91 28.77 19.13 -1.31
N ILE A 92 28.16 19.66 -2.36
CA ILE A 92 27.04 20.62 -2.25
C ILE A 92 25.86 19.97 -1.51
N PHE A 93 25.46 18.76 -1.90
CA PHE A 93 24.36 18.04 -1.27
C PHE A 93 24.61 17.80 0.21
N THR A 94 25.83 17.41 0.57
CA THR A 94 26.24 17.23 1.96
C THR A 94 26.18 18.55 2.71
N ALA A 95 26.78 19.62 2.17
CA ALA A 95 26.78 20.94 2.80
C ALA A 95 25.36 21.47 3.05
N THR A 96 24.47 21.41 2.06
CA THR A 96 23.07 21.85 2.19
C THR A 96 22.28 20.99 3.19
N THR A 97 22.54 19.69 3.24
CA THR A 97 21.89 18.78 4.20
C THR A 97 22.33 19.11 5.63
N PHE A 98 23.63 19.31 5.87
CA PHE A 98 24.15 19.71 7.17
C PHE A 98 23.62 21.09 7.61
N ASP A 99 23.55 22.03 6.68
CA ASP A 99 23.04 23.37 6.92
C ASP A 99 21.56 23.36 7.35
N SER A 100 20.75 22.49 6.71
CA SER A 100 19.33 22.32 7.03
C SER A 100 19.10 21.62 8.37
N ILE A 101 19.84 20.55 8.66
CA ILE A 101 19.70 19.80 9.91
C ILE A 101 20.15 20.65 11.10
N SER A 102 21.28 21.36 10.98
CA SER A 102 21.77 22.24 12.04
C SER A 102 20.79 23.39 12.34
N TYR A 103 20.15 23.95 11.30
CA TYR A 103 19.09 24.95 11.47
C TYR A 103 17.91 24.38 12.29
N ILE A 104 17.40 23.21 11.89
CA ILE A 104 16.23 22.60 12.56
C ILE A 104 16.55 22.27 14.02
N LEU A 105 17.73 21.70 14.27
CA LEU A 105 18.15 21.33 15.62
C LEU A 105 18.33 22.57 16.52
N ALA A 106 18.89 23.65 15.96
CA ALA A 106 18.99 24.92 16.66
C ALA A 106 17.63 25.55 16.97
N SER A 107 16.63 25.37 16.10
CA SER A 107 15.25 25.81 16.36
C SER A 107 14.56 24.98 17.44
N VAL A 108 14.72 23.65 17.44
CA VAL A 108 14.02 22.76 18.39
C VAL A 108 14.53 22.92 19.84
N VAL A 109 15.80 23.28 20.02
CA VAL A 109 16.43 23.41 21.36
C VAL A 109 16.11 24.76 22.01
N GLN A 110 15.39 25.66 21.33
CA GLN A 110 15.05 26.99 21.83
C GLN A 110 13.56 27.08 22.20
N ASN A 111 13.26 27.57 23.41
CA ASN A 111 11.88 27.69 23.92
C ASN A 111 11.04 28.80 23.24
N ASN A 112 11.69 29.82 22.66
CA ASN A 112 11.02 30.98 22.05
C ASN A 112 11.62 31.26 20.67
N VAL A 113 11.25 30.47 19.67
CA VAL A 113 11.60 30.73 18.28
C VAL A 113 10.51 31.59 17.67
N THR A 114 10.61 32.91 17.86
CA THR A 114 9.78 33.89 17.13
C THR A 114 10.36 34.20 15.73
N GLU A 115 11.65 33.94 15.50
CA GLU A 115 12.39 34.19 14.24
C GLU A 115 13.46 33.09 13.93
N GLU A 116 14.52 33.41 13.17
CA GLU A 116 15.64 32.51 12.89
C GLU A 116 16.40 32.10 14.17
N PRO A 117 16.88 30.85 14.26
CA PRO A 117 17.64 30.39 15.42
C PRO A 117 18.99 31.13 15.53
N MET A 118 19.47 31.31 16.76
CA MET A 118 20.74 32.00 17.03
C MET A 118 21.90 31.37 16.25
N ARG A 119 22.67 32.21 15.53
CA ARG A 119 23.78 31.77 14.65
C ARG A 119 24.82 30.92 15.37
N TRP A 120 25.14 31.24 16.63
CA TRP A 120 26.07 30.45 17.44
C TRP A 120 25.55 29.05 17.78
N ASN A 121 24.25 28.92 18.09
CA ASN A 121 23.62 27.63 18.34
C ASN A 121 23.62 26.76 17.07
N ARG A 122 23.33 27.37 15.91
CA ARG A 122 23.44 26.70 14.62
C ARG A 122 24.85 26.20 14.33
N LEU A 123 25.87 27.04 14.58
CA LEU A 123 27.27 26.65 14.38
C LEU A 123 27.70 25.51 15.30
N PHE A 124 27.28 25.54 16.56
CA PHE A 124 27.50 24.45 17.51
C PHE A 124 26.92 23.12 16.99
N TRP A 125 25.66 23.12 16.54
CA TRP A 125 25.03 21.90 16.02
C TRP A 125 25.64 21.44 14.70
N ALA A 126 26.03 22.36 13.80
CA ALA A 126 26.74 22.01 12.58
C ALA A 126 28.06 21.28 12.89
N PHE A 127 28.84 21.79 13.85
CA PHE A 127 30.09 21.16 14.27
C PHE A 127 29.87 19.82 14.97
N ALA A 128 28.89 19.74 15.88
CA ALA A 128 28.57 18.50 16.60
C ALA A 128 28.13 17.38 15.63
N LEU A 129 27.30 17.74 14.64
CA LEU A 129 26.81 16.82 13.61
C LEU A 129 27.92 16.35 12.65
N SER A 130 28.98 17.14 12.44
CA SER A 130 30.12 16.69 11.63
C SER A 130 31.09 15.86 12.46
N PHE A 131 31.37 16.30 13.69
CA PHE A 131 32.37 15.70 14.55
C PHE A 131 31.97 14.28 14.98
N MET A 132 30.74 14.07 15.45
CA MET A 132 30.33 12.77 15.99
C MET A 132 30.35 11.64 14.95
N PRO A 133 29.74 11.78 13.75
CA PRO A 133 29.82 10.75 12.72
C PRO A 133 31.25 10.55 12.20
N SER A 134 32.07 11.60 12.11
CA SER A 134 33.48 11.45 11.72
C SER A 134 34.27 10.60 12.73
N VAL A 135 34.06 10.79 14.03
CA VAL A 135 34.69 9.96 15.08
C VAL A 135 34.19 8.52 14.99
N LEU A 136 32.90 8.30 14.80
CA LEU A 136 32.33 6.94 14.65
C LEU A 136 32.87 6.24 13.41
N LEU A 137 32.97 6.96 12.28
CA LEU A 137 33.52 6.42 11.05
C LEU A 137 35.01 6.07 11.22
N PHE A 138 35.77 6.90 11.94
CA PHE A 138 37.18 6.63 12.24
C PHE A 138 37.37 5.42 13.16
N MET A 139 36.48 5.22 14.16
CA MET A 139 36.61 4.12 15.12
C MET A 139 36.15 2.76 14.58
N GLY A 140 35.04 2.71 13.86
CA GLY A 140 34.37 1.45 13.51
C GLY A 140 33.82 1.38 12.09
N GLY A 141 34.13 2.39 11.26
CA GLY A 141 33.73 2.42 9.87
C GLY A 141 32.21 2.53 9.67
N LEU A 142 31.76 2.14 8.47
CA LEU A 142 30.38 2.31 8.04
C LEU A 142 29.40 1.47 8.86
N SER A 143 29.78 0.25 9.25
CA SER A 143 28.93 -0.67 10.02
C SER A 143 28.57 -0.10 11.40
N THR A 144 29.53 0.52 12.09
CA THR A 144 29.27 1.18 13.38
C THR A 144 28.34 2.37 13.22
N LEU A 145 28.50 3.16 12.16
CA LEU A 145 27.62 4.30 11.88
C LEU A 145 26.17 3.85 11.57
N GLN A 146 26.00 2.77 10.80
CA GLN A 146 24.70 2.15 10.55
C GLN A 146 24.06 1.63 11.84
N THR A 147 24.84 0.94 12.68
CA THR A 147 24.36 0.42 13.98
C THR A 147 23.90 1.55 14.90
N ALA A 148 24.68 2.62 15.01
CA ALA A 148 24.30 3.80 15.81
C ALA A 148 22.99 4.45 15.30
N ALA A 149 22.79 4.50 13.98
CA ALA A 149 21.56 5.01 13.38
C ALA A 149 20.34 4.11 13.67
N ILE A 150 20.51 2.79 13.69
CA ILE A 150 19.45 1.83 14.06
C ILE A 150 19.06 2.01 15.52
N VAL A 151 20.05 2.05 16.42
CA VAL A 151 19.84 2.23 17.86
C VAL A 151 19.16 3.57 18.15
N GLY A 152 19.59 4.66 17.50
CA GLY A 152 18.94 5.97 17.63
C GLY A 152 17.56 6.05 16.97
N GLY A 153 17.29 5.23 15.95
CA GLY A 153 16.01 5.16 15.25
C GLY A 153 14.91 4.46 16.04
N LEU A 154 15.25 3.47 16.86
CA LEU A 154 14.30 2.67 17.62
C LEU A 154 13.39 3.50 18.56
N PRO A 155 13.90 4.38 19.45
CA PRO A 155 13.04 5.21 20.30
C PRO A 155 12.21 6.21 19.48
N LEU A 156 12.76 6.72 18.36
CA LEU A 156 12.04 7.61 17.46
C LEU A 156 10.85 6.94 16.77
N LEU A 157 10.83 5.61 16.65
CA LEU A 157 9.69 4.87 16.12
C LEU A 157 8.48 5.03 17.06
N VAL A 158 8.68 4.90 18.36
CA VAL A 158 7.62 5.11 19.36
C VAL A 158 7.08 6.53 19.27
N ILE A 159 7.97 7.52 19.14
CA ILE A 159 7.59 8.92 18.96
C ILE A 159 6.81 9.13 17.66
N ALA A 160 7.21 8.50 16.56
CA ALA A 160 6.49 8.59 15.29
C ALA A 160 5.07 8.04 15.40
N VAL A 161 4.87 6.92 16.12
CA VAL A 161 3.52 6.37 16.38
C VAL A 161 2.68 7.35 17.20
N MET A 162 3.25 7.93 18.26
CA MET A 162 2.55 8.94 19.06
C MET A 162 2.16 10.17 18.21
N LEU A 163 3.05 10.64 17.33
CA LEU A 163 2.77 11.74 16.42
C LEU A 163 1.67 11.41 15.41
N MET A 164 1.63 10.18 14.89
CA MET A 164 0.54 9.73 13.99
C MET A 164 -0.81 9.76 14.72
N VAL A 165 -0.89 9.20 15.93
CA VAL A 165 -2.12 9.21 16.74
C VAL A 165 -2.54 10.64 17.07
N SER A 166 -1.59 11.49 17.46
CA SER A 166 -1.86 12.90 17.76
C SER A 166 -2.35 13.67 16.54
N ALA A 167 -1.77 13.42 15.35
CA ALA A 167 -2.16 14.09 14.12
C ALA A 167 -3.58 13.71 13.69
N VAL A 168 -3.95 12.43 13.78
CA VAL A 168 -5.31 11.96 13.50
C VAL A 168 -6.29 12.61 14.46
N LYS A 169 -6.02 12.56 15.78
CA LYS A 169 -6.88 13.21 16.78
C LYS A 169 -7.06 14.71 16.52
N ALA A 170 -5.97 15.41 16.21
CA ALA A 170 -6.02 16.84 15.90
C ALA A 170 -6.83 17.13 14.63
N ALA A 171 -6.63 16.34 13.57
CA ALA A 171 -7.36 16.51 12.31
C ALA A 171 -8.86 16.19 12.45
N THR A 172 -9.22 15.15 13.21
CA THR A 172 -10.62 14.81 13.49
C THR A 172 -11.29 15.88 14.34
N LEU A 173 -10.59 16.40 15.36
CA LEU A 173 -11.10 17.49 16.19
C LEU A 173 -11.29 18.77 15.36
N ASP A 174 -10.37 19.09 14.45
CA ASP A 174 -10.51 20.24 13.56
C ASP A 174 -11.71 20.07 12.61
N LEU A 175 -11.86 18.87 12.03
CA LEU A 175 -12.98 18.54 11.15
C LEU A 175 -14.34 18.71 11.84
N SER A 176 -14.47 18.27 13.10
CA SER A 176 -15.73 18.39 13.85
C SER A 176 -16.13 19.82 14.19
N HIS A 177 -15.22 20.79 14.07
CA HIS A 177 -15.48 22.22 14.30
C HIS A 177 -15.66 23.01 12.99
N GLN A 178 -15.62 22.35 11.83
CA GLN A 178 -15.87 23.02 10.55
C GLN A 178 -17.36 23.31 10.38
N GLU A 179 -17.69 24.51 9.91
CA GLU A 179 -19.06 24.89 9.57
C GLU A 179 -19.57 24.00 8.42
N GLY A 180 -20.60 23.18 8.69
CA GLY A 180 -21.16 22.23 7.72
C GLY A 180 -20.69 20.78 7.87
N TYR A 181 -19.92 20.45 8.92
CA TYR A 181 -19.70 19.06 9.30
C TYR A 181 -20.97 18.47 9.93
N GLU A 182 -21.57 17.47 9.29
CA GLU A 182 -22.64 16.65 9.84
C GLU A 182 -22.03 15.31 10.30
N ASP A 183 -22.34 14.92 11.53
CA ASP A 183 -21.93 13.60 12.02
C ASP A 183 -22.57 12.52 11.14
N PRO A 184 -21.81 11.50 10.71
CA PRO A 184 -22.37 10.39 9.94
C PRO A 184 -23.32 9.58 10.84
N THR A 185 -24.60 9.94 10.82
CA THR A 185 -25.67 9.23 11.51
C THR A 185 -26.26 8.18 10.58
N ILE A 186 -26.33 6.93 11.03
CA ILE A 186 -27.16 5.92 10.38
C ILE A 186 -28.60 6.29 10.74
N ASN A 187 -29.35 6.84 9.80
CA ASN A 187 -30.78 7.13 9.98
C ASN A 187 -31.57 5.83 10.03
N ILE A 188 -31.75 5.27 11.23
CA ILE A 188 -32.54 4.04 11.46
C ILE A 188 -34.06 4.35 11.43
N GLU A 189 -34.45 5.61 11.60
CA GLU A 189 -35.85 6.05 11.66
C GLU A 189 -36.46 6.43 10.30
N GLU A 190 -35.62 6.57 9.27
CA GLU A 190 -36.08 6.98 7.95
C GLU A 190 -36.70 5.77 7.23
N LEU A 191 -37.95 5.92 6.78
CA LEU A 191 -38.63 4.89 6.01
C LEU A 191 -37.83 4.61 4.72
N PRO A 192 -37.86 3.37 4.20
CA PRO A 192 -37.19 3.05 2.94
C PRO A 192 -37.62 4.01 1.82
N ASP A 193 -36.68 4.43 0.97
CA ASP A 193 -36.93 5.33 -0.18
C ASP A 193 -38.10 4.86 -1.07
N VAL A 194 -38.29 3.55 -1.13
CA VAL A 194 -39.43 2.92 -1.78
C VAL A 194 -40.38 2.41 -0.71
N ASP A 195 -41.57 3.02 -0.62
CA ASP A 195 -42.63 2.59 0.29
C ASP A 195 -42.89 1.08 0.15
N PRO A 196 -42.70 0.28 1.22
CA PRO A 196 -42.88 -1.17 1.19
C PRO A 196 -44.27 -1.65 0.75
N TRP A 197 -45.30 -0.83 0.97
CA TRP A 197 -46.69 -1.17 0.63
C TRP A 197 -47.09 -0.70 -0.78
N SER A 198 -46.18 -0.03 -1.49
CA SER A 198 -46.37 0.37 -2.89
C SER A 198 -46.14 -0.78 -3.87
N LYS A 199 -46.57 -0.61 -5.13
CA LYS A 199 -46.32 -1.61 -6.17
C LYS A 199 -44.83 -1.79 -6.45
N GLU A 200 -44.08 -0.69 -6.37
CA GLU A 200 -42.63 -0.62 -6.48
C GLU A 200 -41.96 -1.34 -5.32
N GLY A 201 -42.44 -1.11 -4.09
CA GLY A 201 -41.92 -1.74 -2.87
C GLY A 201 -42.11 -3.25 -2.85
N MET A 202 -43.30 -3.73 -3.24
CA MET A 202 -43.55 -5.17 -3.37
C MET A 202 -42.68 -5.81 -4.47
N ALA A 203 -42.45 -5.10 -5.58
CA ALA A 203 -41.57 -5.57 -6.65
C ALA A 203 -40.10 -5.60 -6.21
N LEU A 204 -39.65 -4.59 -5.45
CA LEU A 204 -38.33 -4.54 -4.83
C LEU A 204 -38.12 -5.69 -3.84
N ALA A 205 -39.06 -5.88 -2.92
CA ALA A 205 -39.00 -6.96 -1.93
C ALA A 205 -38.95 -8.35 -2.61
N LYS A 206 -39.72 -8.56 -3.68
CA LYS A 206 -39.67 -9.79 -4.48
C LYS A 206 -38.32 -9.98 -5.17
N PHE A 207 -37.75 -8.90 -5.73
CA PHE A 207 -36.41 -8.94 -6.30
C PHE A 207 -35.36 -9.28 -5.25
N GLU A 208 -35.41 -8.65 -4.08
CA GLU A 208 -34.47 -8.92 -2.98
C GLU A 208 -34.56 -10.37 -2.50
N GLN A 209 -35.77 -10.90 -2.30
CA GLN A 209 -35.97 -12.29 -1.92
C GLN A 209 -35.36 -13.27 -2.95
N LEU A 210 -35.58 -13.02 -4.24
CA LEU A 210 -35.04 -13.88 -5.31
C LEU A 210 -33.53 -13.70 -5.48
N ARG A 211 -33.01 -12.50 -5.28
CA ARG A 211 -31.57 -12.22 -5.25
C ARG A 211 -30.91 -12.99 -4.11
N ASP A 212 -31.50 -12.97 -2.92
CA ASP A 212 -30.95 -13.64 -1.75
C ASP A 212 -31.00 -15.17 -1.94
N ALA A 213 -32.08 -15.71 -2.52
CA ALA A 213 -32.15 -17.12 -2.92
C ALA A 213 -31.09 -17.50 -3.99
N ALA A 214 -30.78 -16.59 -4.93
CA ALA A 214 -29.73 -16.81 -5.92
C ALA A 214 -28.32 -16.80 -5.29
N ILE A 215 -28.10 -15.98 -4.26
CA ILE A 215 -26.86 -15.97 -3.48
C ILE A 215 -26.71 -17.29 -2.71
N GLU A 216 -27.76 -17.73 -2.01
CA GLU A 216 -27.76 -19.01 -1.29
C GLU A 216 -27.49 -20.20 -2.22
N ALA A 217 -28.11 -20.21 -3.40
CA ALA A 217 -27.86 -21.25 -4.41
C ALA A 217 -26.42 -21.22 -4.95
N ALA A 218 -25.82 -20.03 -5.10
CA ALA A 218 -24.42 -19.88 -5.49
C ALA A 218 -23.45 -20.37 -4.40
N ASP A 219 -23.77 -20.13 -3.13
CA ASP A 219 -22.99 -20.65 -2.01
C ASP A 219 -23.10 -22.17 -1.91
N ALA A 220 -24.28 -22.75 -2.13
CA ALA A 220 -24.48 -24.20 -2.19
C ALA A 220 -23.66 -24.88 -3.31
N GLU A 221 -23.61 -24.29 -4.51
CA GLU A 221 -22.72 -24.77 -5.60
C GLU A 221 -21.26 -24.76 -5.15
N ARG A 222 -20.84 -23.68 -4.50
CA ARG A 222 -19.46 -23.52 -4.02
C ARG A 222 -19.10 -24.55 -2.95
N GLU A 223 -20.03 -24.87 -2.05
CA GLU A 223 -19.86 -25.93 -1.07
C GLU A 223 -19.74 -27.32 -1.72
N ALA A 224 -20.59 -27.62 -2.70
CA ALA A 224 -20.52 -28.88 -3.45
C ALA A 224 -19.18 -29.05 -4.19
N LEU A 225 -18.70 -28.00 -4.86
CA LEU A 225 -17.39 -28.01 -5.52
C LEU A 225 -16.23 -28.16 -4.52
N ASN A 226 -16.34 -27.54 -3.35
CA ASN A 226 -15.35 -27.69 -2.28
C ASN A 226 -15.33 -29.12 -1.73
N ALA A 227 -16.47 -29.82 -1.65
CA ALA A 227 -16.54 -31.22 -1.25
C ALA A 227 -15.77 -32.12 -2.25
N ILE A 228 -15.98 -31.91 -3.56
CA ILE A 228 -15.21 -32.60 -4.61
C ILE A 228 -13.70 -32.35 -4.45
N TRP A 229 -13.30 -31.10 -4.20
CA TRP A 229 -11.89 -30.75 -4.00
C TRP A 229 -11.28 -31.45 -2.78
N LYS A 230 -12.01 -31.50 -1.65
CA LYS A 230 -11.59 -32.23 -0.44
C LYS A 230 -11.42 -33.72 -0.72
N LEU A 231 -12.36 -34.34 -1.44
CA LEU A 231 -12.26 -35.75 -1.81
C LEU A 231 -11.06 -36.01 -2.72
N LYS A 232 -10.86 -35.21 -3.76
CA LYS A 232 -9.66 -35.31 -4.63
C LYS A 232 -8.35 -35.15 -3.86
N LYS A 233 -8.32 -34.28 -2.84
CA LYS A 233 -7.16 -34.14 -1.96
C LYS A 233 -6.94 -35.40 -1.11
N LYS A 234 -8.01 -36.01 -0.60
CA LYS A 234 -7.96 -37.29 0.13
C LYS A 234 -7.44 -38.42 -0.78
N MET A 235 -7.93 -38.51 -2.02
CA MET A 235 -7.43 -39.48 -3.01
C MET A 235 -5.92 -39.33 -3.26
N ARG A 236 -5.42 -38.10 -3.39
CA ARG A 236 -3.98 -37.84 -3.57
C ARG A 236 -3.17 -38.21 -2.33
N ALA A 237 -3.68 -37.95 -1.13
CA ALA A 237 -3.02 -38.30 0.11
C ALA A 237 -2.94 -39.82 0.31
N GLU A 238 -4.00 -40.54 -0.07
CA GLU A 238 -4.03 -42.00 -0.05
C GLU A 238 -3.09 -42.59 -1.10
N ALA A 239 -3.07 -42.05 -2.33
CA ALA A 239 -2.13 -42.45 -3.37
C ALA A 239 -0.67 -42.28 -2.91
N LEU A 240 -0.34 -41.16 -2.26
CA LEU A 240 0.99 -40.90 -1.69
C LEU A 240 1.39 -41.94 -0.62
N SER A 241 0.42 -42.48 0.13
CA SER A 241 0.69 -43.50 1.15
C SER A 241 0.99 -44.89 0.58
N ARG A 242 0.66 -45.14 -0.70
CA ARG A 242 0.79 -46.46 -1.34
C ARG A 242 2.15 -46.69 -2.03
N GLY A 243 2.96 -45.65 -2.25
CA GLY A 243 4.31 -45.77 -2.82
C GLY A 243 4.58 -44.79 -3.98
N ASP A 244 5.81 -44.82 -4.52
CA ASP A 244 6.29 -43.91 -5.57
C ASP A 244 6.28 -44.52 -6.98
N SER A 245 6.06 -45.84 -7.10
CA SER A 245 6.06 -46.53 -8.40
C SER A 245 4.63 -46.80 -8.90
N GLY A 246 4.36 -46.54 -10.18
CA GLY A 246 3.02 -46.70 -10.78
C GLY A 246 2.43 -48.12 -10.68
N TYR A 247 3.25 -49.13 -10.38
CA TYR A 247 2.82 -50.52 -10.18
C TYR A 247 2.31 -50.78 -8.74
N GLU A 248 2.72 -49.97 -7.76
CA GLU A 248 2.34 -50.08 -6.34
C GLU A 248 1.06 -49.30 -5.98
N LEU A 249 0.66 -48.32 -6.80
CA LEU A 249 -0.51 -47.45 -6.51
C LEU A 249 -1.87 -48.18 -6.60
N GLY A 250 -2.00 -49.17 -7.49
CA GLY A 250 -3.27 -49.86 -7.77
C GLY A 250 -4.38 -48.95 -8.33
N ASP A 251 -5.59 -49.48 -8.45
CA ASP A 251 -6.77 -48.71 -8.88
C ASP A 251 -7.42 -47.93 -7.73
N LEU A 252 -8.20 -46.90 -8.08
CA LEU A 252 -8.98 -46.12 -7.12
C LEU A 252 -10.00 -47.04 -6.42
N PRO A 253 -10.09 -47.04 -5.08
CA PRO A 253 -11.12 -47.79 -4.37
C PRO A 253 -12.51 -47.45 -4.89
N GLN A 254 -13.33 -48.48 -5.11
CA GLN A 254 -14.66 -48.36 -5.70
C GLN A 254 -15.57 -47.43 -4.86
N GLU A 255 -15.45 -47.47 -3.53
CA GLU A 255 -16.15 -46.55 -2.62
C GLU A 255 -15.84 -45.06 -2.89
N MET A 256 -14.58 -44.73 -3.20
CA MET A 256 -14.19 -43.35 -3.51
C MET A 256 -14.60 -42.93 -4.92
N HIS A 257 -14.76 -43.90 -5.83
CA HIS A 257 -15.30 -43.67 -7.17
C HIS A 257 -16.79 -43.31 -7.09
N ASP A 258 -17.55 -44.09 -6.34
CA ASP A 258 -18.99 -43.87 -6.13
C ASP A 258 -19.24 -42.55 -5.38
N GLU A 259 -18.42 -42.23 -4.37
CA GLU A 259 -18.49 -40.94 -3.64
C GLU A 259 -18.19 -39.75 -4.56
N LEU A 260 -17.24 -39.88 -5.49
CA LEU A 260 -16.89 -38.83 -6.45
C LEU A 260 -18.03 -38.59 -7.45
N GLU A 261 -18.66 -39.65 -7.94
CA GLU A 261 -19.80 -39.58 -8.85
C GLU A 261 -20.98 -38.89 -8.16
N GLN A 262 -21.33 -39.32 -6.94
CA GLN A 262 -22.39 -38.70 -6.14
C GLN A 262 -22.14 -37.20 -5.88
N LEU A 263 -20.92 -36.81 -5.51
CA LEU A 263 -20.58 -35.40 -5.29
C LEU A 263 -20.58 -34.59 -6.58
N THR A 264 -20.24 -35.20 -7.70
CA THR A 264 -20.27 -34.55 -9.02
C THR A 264 -21.72 -34.30 -9.45
N ASP A 265 -22.61 -35.27 -9.25
CA ASP A 265 -24.04 -35.12 -9.50
C ASP A 265 -24.68 -34.06 -8.61
N ALA A 266 -24.32 -34.04 -7.32
CA ALA A 266 -24.77 -33.00 -6.39
C ALA A 266 -24.29 -31.60 -6.82
N ALA A 267 -23.05 -31.47 -7.28
CA ALA A 267 -22.53 -30.19 -7.79
C ALA A 267 -23.21 -29.76 -9.09
N MET A 268 -23.53 -30.69 -9.99
CA MET A 268 -24.31 -30.40 -11.21
C MET A 268 -25.72 -29.92 -10.85
N SER A 269 -26.41 -30.61 -9.94
CA SER A 269 -27.74 -30.20 -9.47
C SER A 269 -27.72 -28.83 -8.78
N ALA A 270 -26.68 -28.53 -7.97
CA ALA A 270 -26.54 -27.22 -7.31
C ALA A 270 -26.27 -26.10 -8.32
N LYS A 271 -25.48 -26.39 -9.37
CA LYS A 271 -25.24 -25.46 -10.47
C LYS A 271 -26.52 -25.14 -11.25
N ASP A 272 -27.34 -26.15 -11.54
CA ASP A 272 -28.62 -25.94 -12.24
C ASP A 272 -29.60 -25.13 -11.38
N ALA A 273 -29.67 -25.41 -10.07
CA ALA A 273 -30.47 -24.65 -9.12
C ALA A 273 -30.03 -23.18 -9.04
N LYS A 274 -28.72 -22.92 -9.02
CA LYS A 274 -28.17 -21.56 -9.09
C LYS A 274 -28.54 -20.84 -10.38
N LEU A 275 -28.44 -21.51 -11.53
CA LEU A 275 -28.79 -20.91 -12.81
C LEU A 275 -30.27 -20.51 -12.84
N ALA A 276 -31.15 -21.40 -12.39
CA ALA A 276 -32.59 -21.12 -12.28
C ALA A 276 -32.91 -19.97 -11.31
N ALA A 277 -32.27 -19.95 -10.13
CA ALA A 277 -32.46 -18.87 -9.15
C ALA A 277 -31.93 -17.52 -9.66
N SER A 278 -30.79 -17.54 -10.37
CA SER A 278 -30.21 -16.34 -10.98
C SER A 278 -31.09 -15.78 -12.10
N GLU A 279 -31.71 -16.64 -12.91
CA GLU A 279 -32.65 -16.24 -13.96
C GLU A 279 -33.89 -15.57 -13.35
N GLN A 280 -34.48 -16.19 -12.33
CA GLN A 280 -35.63 -15.62 -11.60
C GLN A 280 -35.30 -14.27 -10.95
N ALA A 281 -34.12 -14.13 -10.35
CA ALA A 281 -33.66 -12.86 -9.78
C ALA A 281 -33.49 -11.78 -10.86
N GLN A 282 -32.98 -12.16 -12.04
CA GLN A 282 -32.81 -11.25 -13.17
C GLN A 282 -34.16 -10.81 -13.75
N GLU A 283 -35.12 -11.72 -13.91
CA GLU A 283 -36.49 -11.40 -14.32
C GLU A 283 -37.17 -10.45 -13.33
N ALA A 284 -37.05 -10.72 -12.03
CA ALA A 284 -37.60 -9.85 -10.99
C ALA A 284 -36.97 -8.45 -11.00
N ARG A 285 -35.66 -8.36 -11.28
CA ARG A 285 -34.98 -7.08 -11.45
C ARG A 285 -35.51 -6.28 -12.64
N VAL A 286 -35.73 -6.94 -13.78
CA VAL A 286 -36.28 -6.31 -14.98
C VAL A 286 -37.69 -5.79 -14.69
N ALA A 287 -38.53 -6.61 -14.06
CA ALA A 287 -39.88 -6.22 -13.66
C ALA A 287 -39.89 -5.01 -12.70
N PHE A 288 -39.00 -4.99 -11.70
CA PHE A 288 -38.85 -3.85 -10.79
C PHE A 288 -38.45 -2.57 -11.54
N ASN A 289 -37.45 -2.66 -12.43
CA ASN A 289 -36.99 -1.51 -13.21
C ASN A 289 -38.08 -0.94 -14.14
N ASP A 290 -38.88 -1.81 -14.74
CA ASP A 290 -39.99 -1.38 -15.61
C ASP A 290 -41.08 -0.64 -14.82
N ILE A 291 -41.41 -1.13 -13.62
CA ILE A 291 -42.37 -0.46 -12.71
C ILE A 291 -41.82 0.90 -12.27
N MET A 292 -40.55 0.98 -11.88
CA MET A 292 -39.90 2.25 -11.51
C MET A 292 -39.88 3.24 -12.67
N LYS A 293 -39.63 2.77 -13.90
CA LYS A 293 -39.67 3.63 -15.09
C LYS A 293 -41.07 4.18 -15.35
N GLN A 294 -42.12 3.36 -15.15
CA GLN A 294 -43.50 3.81 -15.29
C GLN A 294 -43.87 4.87 -14.25
N LYS A 295 -43.44 4.68 -12.98
CA LYS A 295 -43.63 5.67 -11.91
C LYS A 295 -43.00 7.02 -12.26
N ILE A 296 -41.74 7.01 -12.68
CA ILE A 296 -41.02 8.24 -13.08
C ILE A 296 -41.73 8.95 -14.24
N LEU A 297 -42.22 8.18 -15.23
CA LEU A 297 -42.97 8.75 -16.36
C LEU A 297 -44.29 9.37 -15.91
N ALA A 298 -45.01 8.74 -14.98
CA ALA A 298 -46.26 9.27 -14.43
C ALA A 298 -46.03 10.56 -13.63
N GLU A 299 -45.01 10.58 -12.76
CA GLU A 299 -44.63 11.77 -11.99
C GLU A 299 -44.20 12.93 -12.91
N THR A 300 -43.50 12.64 -14.00
CA THR A 300 -43.09 13.65 -14.99
C THR A 300 -44.29 14.22 -15.77
N GLN A 301 -45.30 13.40 -16.06
CA GLN A 301 -46.53 13.82 -16.73
C GLN A 301 -47.43 14.68 -15.82
N GLU A 302 -47.53 14.35 -14.54
CA GLU A 302 -48.24 15.19 -13.56
C GLU A 302 -47.56 16.55 -13.33
N GLN A 303 -46.23 16.63 -13.42
CA GLN A 303 -45.51 17.90 -13.29
C GLN A 303 -45.57 18.80 -14.53
N THR A 304 -45.97 18.25 -15.69
CA THR A 304 -46.03 18.98 -16.97
C THR A 304 -47.47 19.33 -17.42
N ALA A 305 -48.48 18.85 -16.70
CA ALA A 305 -49.90 19.15 -16.91
C ALA A 305 -50.38 20.27 -15.97
#